data_AF-A0A965DN50-F1
#
_entry.id   AF-A0A965DN50-F1
#
_cell.length_a   1.000
_cell.length_b   1.000
_cell.length_c   1.000
_cell.angle_alpha   90.00
_cell.angle_beta   90.00
_cell.angle_gamma   90.00
#
_symmetry.space_group_name_H-M   'P 1'
#
loop_
_entity.id
_entity.type
_entity.pdbx_description
1 polymer ?
#
loop_
_entity_poly.entity_id
_entity_poly.type
_entity_poly.pdbx_seq_one_letter_code
_entity_poly.pdbx_strand_id
1 'polypeptide(L)'
;MFKRKGLFNGGYFAGIITVLILLNVIFSLLHFKLDLTADQRFSLARGTQAFLKKTKNQESRISLKIYLEGDLPAEIQGFRNAIEDKLKDFKSLAGNRIEYEFVNPNEGHASKKEEY
;
A
#
# COMPACT_ATOMS: atom_id res chain seq x y z
N MET A 1 8.96 42.21 40.80
CA MET A 1 8.99 42.44 39.35
C MET A 1 9.51 41.18 38.65
N PHE A 2 8.62 40.26 38.24
CA PHE A 2 9.00 39.01 37.59
C PHE A 2 9.26 39.25 36.10
N LYS A 3 10.53 39.25 35.67
CA LYS A 3 10.89 39.22 34.25
C LYS A 3 10.61 37.83 33.70
N ARG A 4 9.44 37.63 33.08
CA ARG A 4 9.22 36.51 32.15
C ARG A 4 10.08 36.76 30.92
N LYS A 5 11.30 36.20 30.88
CA LYS A 5 12.01 36.01 29.60
C LYS A 5 11.21 34.96 28.82
N GLY A 6 10.31 35.43 27.96
CA GLY A 6 9.52 34.57 27.10
C GLY A 6 10.46 33.71 26.24
N LEU A 7 10.10 32.43 26.09
CA LEU A 7 10.80 31.40 25.32
C LEU A 7 10.96 31.71 23.81
N PHE A 8 10.59 32.91 23.36
CA PHE A 8 10.60 33.32 21.96
C PHE A 8 11.94 33.96 21.60
N ASN A 9 12.96 33.11 21.54
CA ASN A 9 14.21 33.43 20.87
C ASN A 9 14.03 33.03 19.40
N GLY A 10 14.04 33.98 18.44
CA GLY A 10 13.74 33.69 17.02
C GLY A 10 14.59 32.56 16.43
N GLY A 11 15.83 32.40 16.91
CA GLY A 11 16.70 31.27 16.53
C GLY A 11 16.20 29.91 17.04
N TYR A 12 15.58 29.84 18.21
CA TYR A 12 14.97 28.60 18.73
C TYR A 12 13.77 28.19 17.86
N PHE A 13 12.94 29.15 17.49
CA PHE A 13 11.79 28.90 16.60
C PHE A 13 12.25 28.45 15.20
N ALA A 14 13.24 29.12 14.62
CA ALA A 14 13.83 28.70 13.34
C ALA A 14 14.46 27.30 13.43
N GLY A 15 15.11 26.97 14.54
CA GLY A 15 15.63 25.63 14.82
C GLY A 15 14.55 24.55 14.85
N ILE A 16 13.44 24.77 15.56
CA ILE A 16 12.30 23.84 15.59
C ILE A 16 11.74 23.64 14.17
N ILE A 17 11.50 24.72 13.43
CA ILE A 17 10.99 24.63 12.05
C ILE A 17 11.91 23.79 11.19
N THR A 18 13.23 24.01 11.31
CA THR A 18 14.23 23.27 10.52
C THR A 18 14.16 21.76 10.83
N VAL A 19 14.07 21.39 12.11
CA VAL A 19 13.92 19.99 12.53
C VAL A 19 12.62 19.38 12.00
N LEU A 20 11.50 20.11 12.07
CA LEU A 20 10.21 19.64 11.55
C LEU A 20 10.25 19.39 10.04
N ILE A 21 10.90 20.28 9.28
CA ILE A 21 11.10 20.10 7.83
C ILE A 21 11.93 18.85 7.56
N LEU A 22 13.05 18.67 8.26
CA LEU A 22 13.90 17.47 8.10
C LEU A 22 13.15 16.18 8.43
N LEU A 23 12.38 16.17 9.53
CA LEU A 23 11.56 15.02 9.89
C LEU A 23 10.49 14.72 8.84
N ASN A 24 9.85 15.75 8.28
CA ASN A 24 8.87 15.58 7.21
C ASN A 24 9.51 14.94 5.96
N VAL A 25 10.69 15.40 5.56
CA VAL A 25 11.45 14.79 4.45
C VAL A 25 11.79 13.33 4.76
N ILE A 26 12.31 13.03 5.95
CA ILE A 26 12.64 11.65 6.34
C ILE A 26 11.39 10.75 6.30
N PHE A 27 10.28 11.19 6.87
CA PHE A 27 9.02 10.41 6.87
C PHE A 27 8.39 10.29 5.48
N SER A 28 8.64 11.24 4.57
CA SER A 28 8.18 11.12 3.18
C SER A 28 8.91 10.02 2.40
N LEU A 29 10.14 9.68 2.81
CA LEU A 29 10.96 8.64 2.18
C LEU A 29 10.73 7.27 2.81
N LEU A 30 10.43 7.24 4.11
CA LEU A 30 10.23 6.00 4.86
C LEU A 30 8.74 5.61 4.89
N HIS A 31 8.39 4.57 4.15
CA HIS A 31 7.07 3.96 4.22
C HIS A 31 7.06 2.86 5.30
N PHE A 32 6.53 3.18 6.48
CA PHE A 32 6.34 2.21 7.56
C PHE A 32 4.85 1.97 7.81
N LYS A 33 4.43 0.71 7.79
CA LYS A 33 3.06 0.27 8.10
C LYS A 33 3.10 -0.56 9.38
N LEU A 34 2.40 -0.10 10.40
CA LEU A 34 2.26 -0.82 11.67
C LEU A 34 0.83 -1.33 11.82
N ASP A 35 0.69 -2.62 12.05
CA ASP A 35 -0.59 -3.23 12.37
C ASP A 35 -0.79 -3.23 13.89
N LEU A 36 -1.79 -2.48 14.33
CA LEU A 36 -2.13 -2.30 15.75
C LEU A 36 -3.20 -3.29 16.22
N THR A 37 -3.62 -4.22 15.36
CA THR A 37 -4.60 -5.25 15.76
C THR A 37 -3.95 -6.31 16.62
N ALA A 38 -4.67 -6.78 17.64
CA ALA A 38 -4.16 -7.78 18.58
C ALA A 38 -3.75 -9.09 17.90
N ASP A 39 -4.43 -9.45 16.81
CA ASP A 39 -4.20 -10.66 16.02
C ASP A 39 -3.39 -10.42 14.73
N GLN A 40 -2.92 -9.18 14.48
CA GLN A 40 -2.20 -8.79 13.27
C GLN A 40 -2.93 -9.17 11.97
N ARG A 41 -4.27 -9.06 11.95
CA ARG A 41 -5.11 -9.49 10.83
C ARG A 41 -4.83 -8.75 9.51
N PHE A 42 -4.22 -7.56 9.57
CA PHE A 42 -3.86 -6.75 8.42
C PHE A 42 -2.38 -6.93 8.00
N SER A 43 -1.66 -7.83 8.66
CA SER A 43 -0.27 -8.19 8.35
C SER A 43 -0.17 -9.50 7.57
N LEU A 44 0.99 -9.75 6.98
CA LEU A 44 1.31 -11.05 6.39
C LEU A 44 1.83 -12.01 7.47
N ALA A 45 1.33 -13.24 7.47
CA ALA A 45 1.87 -14.30 8.31
C ALA A 45 3.37 -14.51 8.04
N ARG A 46 4.15 -14.83 9.08
CA ARG A 46 5.61 -14.99 8.98
C ARG A 46 6.02 -16.00 7.90
N GLY A 47 5.30 -17.11 7.78
CA GLY A 47 5.52 -18.12 6.74
C GLY A 47 5.34 -17.56 5.33
N THR A 48 4.29 -16.76 5.10
CA THR A 48 4.05 -16.08 3.82
C THR A 48 5.15 -15.08 3.50
N GLN A 49 5.60 -14.28 4.48
CA GLN A 49 6.72 -13.36 4.27
C GLN A 49 8.00 -14.10 3.90
N ALA A 50 8.33 -15.19 4.59
CA ALA A 50 9.51 -15.99 4.30
C ALA A 50 9.44 -16.62 2.90
N PHE A 51 8.27 -17.12 2.52
CA PHE A 51 8.01 -17.66 1.17
C PHE A 51 8.20 -16.59 0.09
N LEU A 52 7.57 -15.41 0.25
CA LEU A 52 7.63 -14.31 -0.70
C LEU A 52 9.00 -13.64 -0.78
N LYS A 53 9.83 -13.72 0.27
CA LYS A 53 11.23 -13.25 0.23
C LYS A 53 12.20 -14.27 -0.35
N LYS A 54 11.82 -15.55 -0.45
CA LYS A 54 12.71 -16.61 -0.93
C LYS A 54 13.01 -16.41 -2.42
N THR A 55 14.25 -16.01 -2.71
CA THR A 55 14.74 -15.68 -4.05
C THR A 55 15.40 -16.85 -4.77
N LYS A 56 15.64 -17.99 -4.11
CA LYS A 56 16.44 -19.09 -4.69
C LYS A 56 15.82 -19.79 -5.90
N ASN A 57 14.51 -19.63 -6.14
CA ASN A 57 13.79 -20.27 -7.25
C ASN A 57 13.22 -19.18 -8.18
N GLN A 58 14.09 -18.38 -8.81
CA GLN A 58 13.72 -17.19 -9.60
C GLN A 58 12.89 -17.48 -10.86
N GLU A 59 12.64 -18.75 -11.20
CA GLU A 59 12.18 -19.12 -12.54
C GLU A 59 10.67 -19.01 -12.77
N SER A 60 9.85 -18.85 -11.71
CA SER A 60 8.39 -18.77 -11.87
C SER A 60 7.88 -17.37 -11.46
N ARG A 61 7.61 -16.54 -12.46
CA ARG A 61 6.80 -15.33 -12.31
C ARG A 61 5.32 -15.74 -12.23
N ILE A 62 4.63 -15.27 -11.21
CA ILE A 62 3.19 -15.47 -11.04
C ILE A 62 2.49 -14.24 -11.62
N SER A 63 1.60 -14.47 -12.58
CA SER A 63 0.70 -13.44 -13.13
C SER A 63 -0.73 -13.79 -12.76
N LEU A 64 -1.44 -12.84 -12.16
CA LEU A 64 -2.81 -13.01 -11.67
C LEU A 64 -3.74 -12.09 -12.48
N LYS A 65 -4.75 -12.68 -13.11
CA LYS A 65 -5.86 -11.93 -13.72
C LYS A 65 -7.09 -12.04 -12.83
N ILE A 66 -7.61 -10.90 -12.38
CA ILE A 66 -8.66 -10.82 -11.37
C ILE A 66 -9.87 -10.11 -11.97
N TYR A 67 -11.00 -10.82 -12.11
CA TYR A 67 -12.20 -10.29 -12.74
C TYR A 67 -13.10 -9.54 -11.75
N LEU A 68 -12.55 -8.50 -11.13
CA LEU A 68 -13.24 -7.63 -10.17
C LEU A 68 -12.98 -6.17 -10.54
N GLU A 69 -13.40 -5.76 -11.73
CA GLU A 69 -13.28 -4.38 -12.22
C GLU A 69 -14.53 -3.98 -13.01
N GLY A 70 -14.77 -2.67 -13.14
CA GLY A 70 -15.96 -2.12 -13.80
C GLY A 70 -16.98 -1.57 -12.79
N ASP A 71 -18.26 -1.57 -13.17
CA ASP A 71 -19.35 -1.10 -12.31
C ASP A 71 -19.71 -2.16 -11.26
N LEU A 72 -18.95 -2.16 -10.16
CA LEU A 72 -19.11 -3.09 -9.06
C LEU A 72 -20.06 -2.51 -8.00
N PRO A 73 -20.99 -3.32 -7.44
CA PRO A 73 -21.71 -2.96 -6.22
C PRO A 73 -20.76 -2.58 -5.09
N ALA A 74 -21.17 -1.65 -4.21
CA ALA A 74 -20.32 -1.13 -3.14
C ALA A 74 -19.74 -2.23 -2.23
N GLU A 75 -20.51 -3.29 -1.96
CA GLU A 75 -20.10 -4.45 -1.17
C GLU A 75 -18.94 -5.22 -1.81
N ILE A 76 -18.91 -5.29 -3.15
CA ILE A 76 -17.87 -5.98 -3.92
C ILE A 76 -16.63 -5.08 -4.10
N GLN A 77 -16.82 -3.76 -4.20
CA GLN A 77 -15.69 -2.81 -4.23
C GLN A 77 -14.79 -2.94 -2.99
N GLY A 78 -15.39 -3.11 -1.80
CA GLY A 78 -14.63 -3.37 -0.57
C GLY A 78 -13.78 -4.63 -0.66
N PHE A 79 -14.33 -5.71 -1.20
CA PHE A 79 -13.61 -6.98 -1.39
C PHE A 79 -12.48 -6.86 -2.43
N ARG A 80 -12.74 -6.20 -3.58
CA ARG A 80 -11.71 -5.87 -4.58
C ARG A 80 -10.53 -5.14 -3.92
N ASN A 81 -10.81 -4.09 -3.16
CA ASN A 81 -9.79 -3.28 -2.52
C ASN A 81 -8.98 -4.08 -1.50
N ALA A 82 -9.63 -4.95 -0.72
CA ALA A 82 -8.95 -5.85 0.21
C ALA A 82 -8.00 -6.84 -0.50
N ILE A 83 -8.41 -7.37 -1.66
CA ILE A 83 -7.54 -8.20 -2.50
C ILE A 83 -6.36 -7.37 -3.02
N GLU A 84 -6.63 -6.20 -3.58
CA GLU A 84 -5.60 -5.31 -4.13
C GLU A 84 -4.55 -4.96 -3.08
N ASP A 85 -4.97 -4.59 -1.87
CA ASP A 85 -4.08 -4.26 -0.76
C ASP A 85 -3.21 -5.45 -0.36
N LYS A 86 -3.76 -6.66 -0.35
CA LYS A 86 -2.98 -7.88 -0.06
C LYS A 86 -1.95 -8.17 -1.16
N LEU A 87 -2.32 -7.95 -2.42
CA LEU A 87 -1.43 -8.15 -3.56
C LEU A 87 -0.32 -7.09 -3.62
N LYS A 88 -0.60 -5.84 -3.20
CA LYS A 88 0.43 -4.82 -2.97
C LYS A 88 1.43 -5.28 -1.92
N ASP A 89 0.96 -5.80 -0.78
CA ASP A 89 1.84 -6.35 0.26
C ASP A 89 2.68 -7.52 -0.31
N PHE A 90 2.10 -8.39 -1.13
CA PHE A 90 2.82 -9.50 -1.76
C PHE A 90 3.90 -9.01 -2.74
N LYS A 91 3.55 -8.06 -3.62
CA LYS A 91 4.46 -7.46 -4.60
C LYS A 91 5.59 -6.69 -3.92
N SER A 92 5.33 -6.04 -2.79
CA SER A 92 6.37 -5.35 -2.00
C SER A 92 7.48 -6.30 -1.50
N LEU A 93 7.13 -7.55 -1.21
CA LEU A 93 8.08 -8.57 -0.75
C LEU A 93 8.68 -9.41 -1.89
N ALA A 94 7.86 -9.77 -2.88
CA ALA A 94 8.27 -10.64 -3.98
C ALA A 94 8.91 -9.90 -5.16
N GLY A 95 8.76 -8.57 -5.22
CA GLY A 95 9.17 -7.74 -6.35
C GLY A 95 8.42 -8.10 -7.64
N ASN A 96 9.12 -8.06 -8.76
CA ASN A 96 8.56 -8.31 -10.11
C ASN A 96 8.13 -9.77 -10.34
N ARG A 97 8.28 -10.66 -9.34
CA ARG A 97 7.84 -12.06 -9.43
C ARG A 97 6.33 -12.23 -9.30
N ILE A 98 5.63 -11.22 -8.78
CA ILE A 98 4.17 -11.20 -8.71
C ILE A 98 3.69 -10.00 -9.50
N GLU A 99 2.89 -10.28 -10.52
CA GLU A 99 2.10 -9.29 -11.23
C GLU A 99 0.63 -9.64 -11.11
N TYR A 100 -0.20 -8.61 -11.11
CA TYR A 100 -1.64 -8.77 -11.11
C TYR A 100 -2.30 -7.67 -11.91
N GLU A 101 -3.42 -8.00 -12.53
CA GLU A 101 -4.29 -7.07 -13.23
C GLU A 101 -5.74 -7.32 -12.85
N PHE A 102 -6.48 -6.23 -12.64
CA PHE A 102 -7.93 -6.26 -12.48
C PHE A 102 -8.56 -6.03 -13.85
N VAL A 103 -9.48 -6.91 -14.25
CA VAL A 103 -10.08 -6.94 -15.57
C VAL A 103 -11.59 -6.84 -15.45
N ASN A 104 -12.20 -5.97 -16.25
CA ASN A 104 -13.64 -5.91 -16.36
C ASN A 104 -14.11 -7.06 -17.26
N PRO A 105 -14.84 -8.06 -16.75
CA PRO A 105 -15.30 -9.18 -17.58
C PRO A 105 -16.28 -8.75 -18.67
N ASN A 106 -16.87 -7.56 -18.58
CA ASN A 106 -17.79 -7.02 -19.58
C ASN A 106 -17.08 -6.21 -20.68
N GLU A 107 -15.82 -5.80 -20.47
CA GLU A 107 -14.99 -5.23 -21.54
C GLU A 107 -14.70 -6.31 -22.58
N GLY A 108 -15.29 -6.17 -23.77
CA GLY A 108 -15.23 -7.15 -24.87
C GLY A 108 -16.52 -7.91 -25.16
N HIS A 109 -17.56 -7.80 -24.32
CA HIS A 109 -18.91 -8.32 -24.63
C HIS A 109 -19.81 -7.27 -25.28
N ALA A 110 -19.47 -5.98 -25.19
CA ALA A 110 -20.21 -4.90 -25.84
C ALA A 110 -20.24 -5.03 -27.38
N SER A 111 -19.19 -5.61 -27.98
CA SER A 111 -19.10 -5.86 -29.43
C SER A 111 -19.82 -7.13 -29.91
N LYS A 112 -20.45 -7.92 -29.02
CA LYS A 112 -21.13 -9.18 -29.37
C LYS A 112 -22.64 -9.18 -29.14
N LYS A 113 -23.21 -8.12 -28.56
CA LYS A 113 -24.65 -8.03 -28.26
C LYS A 113 -25.48 -7.31 -29.33
N GLU A 114 -24.86 -6.76 -30.36
CA GLU A 114 -25.54 -6.05 -31.46
C GLU A 114 -25.77 -6.91 -32.72
N GLU A 115 -25.48 -8.22 -32.67
CA GLU A 115 -25.53 -9.10 -33.85
C GLU A 115 -26.63 -10.19 -33.80
N TYR A 116 -27.68 -10.01 -33.00
CA TYR A 116 -28.87 -10.87 -33.02
C TYR A 116 -30.18 -10.08 -33.02
#